data_AF-A0A1W1UT99-F1
#
_entry.id   AF-A0A1W1UT99-F1
#
_cell.length_a   1.000
_cell.length_b   1.000
_cell.length_c   1.000
_cell.angle_alpha   90.00
_cell.angle_beta   90.00
_cell.angle_gamma   90.00
#
_symmetry.space_group_name_H-M   'P 1'
#
loop_
_entity.id
_entity.type
_entity.pdbx_description
1 polymer ?
#
loop_
_entity_poly.entity_id
_entity_poly.type
_entity_poly.pdbx_seq_one_letter_code
_entity_poly.pdbx_strand_id
1 'polypeptide(L)'
;MRKLDSKGDNMIEIENVLEVNMLLDFYSKLLTEKQEKAISMYYEEDFSLNEIAETLNITKQAVSDNIKRAAQNLEHYEKILGLVENYNNSLSKKEKLLSLLEDLKNSSTNLDLEIFDKIVTLINDEEVQNGI
;
A
#
# COMPACT_ATOMS: atom_id res chain seq x y z
N MET A 1 0.78 -0.65 21.19
CA MET A 1 -0.62 -0.21 21.04
C MET A 1 -0.72 1.24 21.53
N ARG A 2 -0.36 2.20 20.66
CA ARG A 2 -0.42 3.62 21.03
C ARG A 2 -1.89 4.01 21.16
N LYS A 3 -2.22 4.57 22.31
CA LYS A 3 -3.55 5.07 22.64
C LYS A 3 -3.82 6.29 21.79
N LEU A 4 -4.98 6.29 21.15
CA LEU A 4 -5.64 7.46 20.60
C LEU A 4 -5.82 8.46 21.75
N ASP A 5 -4.95 9.48 21.80
CA ASP A 5 -5.12 10.55 22.78
C ASP A 5 -6.38 11.33 22.43
N SER A 6 -7.26 11.38 23.43
CA SER A 6 -8.60 11.89 23.37
C SER A 6 -8.65 13.41 23.29
N LYS A 7 -9.51 13.90 22.40
CA LYS A 7 -10.02 15.28 22.23
C LYS A 7 -9.17 16.21 21.37
N GLY A 8 -9.63 16.37 20.13
CA GLY A 8 -9.28 17.48 19.24
C GLY A 8 -8.48 17.04 18.04
N ASP A 9 -9.10 16.23 17.17
CA ASP A 9 -8.93 16.26 15.71
C ASP A 9 -9.50 14.96 15.14
N ASN A 10 -10.70 15.07 14.57
CA ASN A 10 -11.27 14.05 13.69
C ASN A 10 -10.50 14.12 12.36
N MET A 11 -9.27 13.63 12.38
CA MET A 11 -8.34 13.76 11.28
C MET A 11 -8.03 12.40 10.70
N ILE A 12 -8.52 12.26 9.46
CA ILE A 12 -8.28 11.18 8.50
C ILE A 12 -9.30 10.06 8.66
N GLU A 13 -10.26 10.06 7.73
CA GLU A 13 -11.29 9.01 7.54
C GLU A 13 -10.71 7.73 6.90
N ILE A 14 -9.39 7.65 6.67
CA ILE A 14 -8.76 6.38 6.31
C ILE A 14 -8.50 5.61 7.61
N GLU A 15 -9.51 4.84 8.01
CA GLU A 15 -9.48 4.02 9.24
C GLU A 15 -8.43 2.90 9.16
N ASN A 16 -7.87 2.62 7.98
CA ASN A 16 -6.97 1.51 7.74
C ASN A 16 -5.56 1.96 7.32
N VAL A 17 -4.62 1.90 8.28
CA VAL A 17 -3.18 2.16 8.06
C VAL A 17 -2.62 1.34 6.89
N LEU A 18 -3.07 0.09 6.74
CA LEU A 18 -2.61 -0.78 5.66
C LEU A 18 -3.00 -0.24 4.28
N GLU A 19 -4.20 0.33 4.17
CA GLU A 19 -4.70 0.91 2.92
C GLU A 19 -3.92 2.16 2.54
N VAL A 20 -3.61 3.03 3.50
CA VAL A 20 -2.76 4.21 3.25
C VAL A 20 -1.38 3.80 2.78
N ASN A 21 -0.76 2.81 3.42
CA ASN A 21 0.57 2.35 3.04
C ASN A 21 0.60 1.82 1.60
N MET A 22 -0.41 1.02 1.21
CA MET A 22 -0.53 0.60 -0.18
C MET A 22 -0.70 1.80 -1.13
N LEU A 23 -1.54 2.78 -0.77
CA LEU A 23 -1.68 3.97 -1.61
C LEU A 23 -0.36 4.76 -1.72
N LEU A 24 0.43 4.83 -0.66
CA LEU A 24 1.74 5.49 -0.68
C LEU A 24 2.74 4.77 -1.58
N ASP A 25 2.78 3.44 -1.54
CA ASP A 25 3.64 2.64 -2.42
C ASP A 25 3.40 2.96 -3.91
N PHE A 26 2.13 3.18 -4.29
CA PHE A 26 1.75 3.44 -5.68
C PHE A 26 1.76 4.91 -6.08
N TYR A 27 1.51 5.83 -5.15
CA TYR A 27 1.17 7.22 -5.49
C TYR A 27 1.96 8.29 -4.72
N SER A 28 2.85 7.94 -3.80
CA SER A 28 3.64 8.90 -3.00
C SER A 28 4.34 9.95 -3.88
N LYS A 29 4.95 9.53 -5.01
CA LYS A 29 5.65 10.40 -5.95
C LYS A 29 4.79 11.40 -6.71
N LEU A 30 3.46 11.27 -6.65
CA LEU A 30 2.51 12.21 -7.23
C LEU A 30 2.09 13.31 -6.24
N LEU A 31 2.53 13.22 -4.99
CA LEU A 31 2.30 14.23 -3.97
C LEU A 31 3.34 15.35 -4.09
N THR A 32 3.06 16.50 -3.47
CA THR A 32 4.11 17.50 -3.25
C THR A 32 5.09 16.97 -2.20
N GLU A 33 6.35 17.40 -2.25
CA GLU A 33 7.40 16.98 -1.31
C GLU A 33 6.99 17.14 0.17
N LYS A 34 6.27 18.22 0.51
CA LYS A 34 5.79 18.45 1.88
C LYS A 34 4.67 17.50 2.30
N GLN A 35 3.81 17.13 1.36
CA GLN A 35 2.73 16.17 1.58
C GLN A 35 3.30 14.76 1.75
N GLU A 36 4.15 14.32 0.81
CA GLU A 36 4.86 13.04 0.83
C GLU A 36 5.60 12.86 2.17
N LYS A 37 6.47 13.81 2.54
CA LYS A 37 7.22 13.73 3.80
C LYS A 37 6.32 13.65 5.02
N ALA A 38 5.29 14.49 5.10
CA ALA A 38 4.43 14.53 6.28
C ALA A 38 3.60 13.25 6.43
N ILE A 39 3.08 12.68 5.34
CA ILE A 39 2.25 11.48 5.39
C ILE A 39 3.10 10.21 5.61
N SER A 40 4.28 10.10 4.98
CA SER A 40 5.22 8.99 5.18
C SER A 40 5.74 8.94 6.61
N MET A 41 6.18 10.08 7.17
CA MET A 41 6.61 10.13 8.57
C MET A 41 5.50 9.68 9.53
N TYR A 42 4.24 9.97 9.21
CA TYR A 42 3.10 9.58 10.05
C TYR A 42 2.71 8.11 9.92
N TYR A 43 2.56 7.59 8.70
CA TYR A 43 2.02 6.24 8.45
C TYR A 43 3.10 5.15 8.32
N GLU A 44 4.29 5.48 7.84
CA GLU A 44 5.39 4.53 7.62
C GLU A 44 6.41 4.55 8.77
N GLU A 45 6.70 5.74 9.32
CA GLU A 45 7.74 5.91 10.36
C GLU A 45 7.18 6.05 11.79
N ASP A 46 5.85 6.04 11.96
CA ASP A 46 5.18 6.19 13.26
C ASP A 46 5.52 7.51 14.02
N PHE A 47 5.84 8.61 13.32
CA PHE A 47 6.07 9.91 13.97
C PHE A 47 4.74 10.53 14.43
N SER A 48 4.76 11.17 15.59
CA SER A 48 3.67 12.04 16.03
C SER A 48 3.66 13.37 15.28
N LEU A 49 2.51 14.06 15.26
CA LEU A 49 2.38 15.37 14.63
C LEU A 49 3.37 16.42 15.18
N ASN A 50 3.78 16.29 16.45
CA ASN A 50 4.76 17.18 17.06
C ASN A 50 6.18 16.88 16.55
N GLU A 51 6.56 15.60 16.48
CA GLU A 51 7.86 15.17 15.93
C GLU A 51 7.99 15.58 14.45
N ILE A 52 6.91 15.47 13.66
CA ILE A 52 6.90 15.91 12.27
C ILE A 52 7.00 17.43 12.17
N ALA A 53 6.29 18.17 13.02
CA ALA A 53 6.34 19.64 13.05
C ALA A 53 7.75 20.15 13.32
N GLU A 54 8.44 19.53 14.30
CA GLU A 54 9.84 19.81 14.61
C GLU A 54 10.76 19.45 13.44
N THR A 55 10.61 18.25 12.87
CA THR A 55 11.45 17.74 11.77
C THR A 55 11.32 18.58 10.50
N LEU A 56 10.10 18.99 10.15
CA LEU A 56 9.82 19.79 8.94
C LEU A 56 9.88 21.29 9.19
N ASN A 57 10.13 21.73 10.44
CA ASN A 57 10.13 23.12 10.87
C ASN A 57 8.86 23.88 10.43
N ILE A 58 7.69 23.29 10.70
CA ILE A 58 6.37 23.86 10.43
C ILE A 58 5.46 23.72 11.65
N THR A 59 4.30 24.36 11.64
CA THR A 59 3.34 24.24 12.76
C THR A 59 2.66 22.86 12.74
N LYS A 60 2.24 22.38 13.91
CA LYS A 60 1.41 21.17 14.03
C LYS A 60 0.17 21.21 13.15
N GLN A 61 -0.46 22.38 13.02
CA GLN A 61 -1.60 22.59 12.12
C GLN A 61 -1.21 22.39 10.65
N ALA A 62 -0.04 22.89 10.23
CA ALA A 62 0.43 22.70 8.87
C ALA A 62 0.77 21.23 8.57
N VAL A 63 1.32 20.48 9.55
CA VAL A 63 1.49 19.02 9.44
C VAL A 63 0.13 18.36 9.19
N SER A 64 -0.84 18.70 10.03
CA SER A 64 -2.20 18.18 9.96
C SER A 64 -2.83 18.41 8.58
N ASP A 65 -2.76 19.64 8.08
CA ASP A 65 -3.29 20.00 6.77
C ASP A 65 -2.57 19.27 5.63
N ASN A 66 -1.24 19.08 5.73
CA ASN A 66 -0.47 18.35 4.72
C ASN A 66 -0.87 16.87 4.67
N ILE A 67 -0.98 16.20 5.82
CA ILE A 67 -1.38 14.79 5.88
C ILE A 67 -2.80 14.61 5.33
N LYS A 68 -3.74 15.48 5.74
CA LYS A 68 -5.12 15.41 5.25
C LYS A 68 -5.21 15.59 3.73
N ARG A 69 -4.50 16.57 3.18
CA ARG A 69 -4.47 16.80 1.72
C ARG A 69 -3.78 15.66 0.97
N ALA A 70 -2.72 15.09 1.55
CA ALA A 70 -2.04 13.94 0.99
C ALA A 70 -3.00 12.75 0.87
N ALA A 71 -3.70 12.40 1.96
CA ALA A 71 -4.71 11.33 1.97
C ALA A 71 -5.80 11.55 0.91
N GLN A 72 -6.36 12.76 0.82
CA GLN A 72 -7.36 13.10 -0.21
C GLN A 72 -6.83 12.95 -1.64
N ASN A 73 -5.57 13.33 -1.88
CA ASN A 73 -4.93 13.19 -3.18
C ASN A 73 -4.70 11.71 -3.52
N LEU A 74 -4.24 10.90 -2.56
CA LEU A 74 -4.05 9.46 -2.74
C LEU A 74 -5.36 8.75 -3.12
N GLU A 75 -6.44 9.02 -2.38
CA GLU A 75 -7.78 8.50 -2.71
C GLU A 75 -8.25 8.96 -4.09
N HIS A 76 -7.98 10.22 -4.45
CA HIS A 76 -8.33 10.74 -5.77
C HIS A 76 -7.56 10.03 -6.88
N TYR A 77 -6.25 9.79 -6.68
CA TYR A 77 -5.42 9.06 -7.63
C TYR A 77 -5.89 7.62 -7.79
N GLU A 78 -6.22 6.92 -6.70
CA GLU A 78 -6.80 5.57 -6.80
C GLU A 78 -8.13 5.58 -7.54
N LYS A 79 -9.00 6.55 -7.28
CA LYS A 79 -10.29 6.64 -7.97
C LYS A 79 -10.16 6.77 -9.49
N ILE A 80 -9.11 7.43 -9.98
CA ILE A 80 -8.93 7.67 -11.43
C ILE A 80 -7.97 6.68 -12.09
N LEU A 81 -7.01 6.12 -11.36
CA LEU A 81 -5.98 5.21 -11.88
C LEU A 81 -6.24 3.74 -11.53
N GLY A 82 -6.82 3.45 -10.37
CA GLY A 82 -7.19 2.12 -9.91
C GLY A 82 -6.02 1.15 -9.78
N LEU A 83 -4.79 1.63 -9.53
CA LEU A 83 -3.60 0.77 -9.51
C LEU A 83 -3.63 -0.21 -8.35
N VAL A 84 -4.09 0.20 -7.17
CA VAL A 84 -4.18 -0.68 -6.00
C VAL A 84 -5.24 -1.75 -6.22
N GLU A 85 -6.42 -1.37 -6.72
CA GLU A 85 -7.47 -2.34 -7.08
C GLU A 85 -6.97 -3.35 -8.13
N ASN A 86 -6.31 -2.87 -9.19
CA ASN A 86 -5.79 -3.73 -10.26
C ASN A 86 -4.68 -4.68 -9.76
N TYR A 87 -3.82 -4.19 -8.86
CA TYR A 87 -2.80 -5.00 -8.22
C TYR A 87 -3.43 -6.10 -7.36
N ASN A 88 -4.38 -5.76 -6.49
CA ASN A 88 -5.10 -6.72 -5.66
C ASN A 88 -5.85 -7.78 -6.50
N ASN A 89 -6.47 -7.34 -7.60
CA ASN A 89 -7.12 -8.26 -8.55
C ASN A 89 -6.13 -9.23 -9.21
N SER A 90 -4.92 -8.76 -9.52
CA SER A 90 -3.85 -9.60 -10.06
C SER A 90 -3.36 -10.63 -9.03
N LEU A 91 -3.18 -10.23 -7.77
CA LEU A 91 -2.85 -11.14 -6.67
C LEU A 91 -3.93 -12.21 -6.47
N SER A 92 -5.21 -11.82 -6.44
CA SER A 92 -6.31 -12.78 -6.30
C SER A 92 -6.38 -13.78 -7.46
N LYS A 93 -6.09 -13.34 -8.69
CA LYS A 93 -6.01 -14.24 -9.86
C LYS A 93 -4.83 -15.20 -9.73
N LYS A 94 -3.68 -14.72 -9.28
CA LYS A 94 -2.49 -15.55 -9.01
C LYS A 94 -2.78 -16.64 -7.98
N GLU A 95 -3.39 -16.29 -6.85
CA GLU A 95 -3.78 -17.26 -5.82
C GLU A 95 -4.73 -18.34 -6.36
N LYS A 96 -5.76 -17.93 -7.13
CA LYS A 96 -6.69 -18.87 -7.78
C LYS A 96 -5.98 -19.79 -8.76
N LEU A 97 -5.06 -19.25 -9.56
CA LEU A 97 -4.28 -20.04 -10.51
C LEU A 97 -3.42 -21.09 -9.81
N LEU A 98 -2.73 -20.71 -8.73
CA LEU A 98 -1.94 -21.64 -7.92
C LEU A 98 -2.82 -22.75 -7.32
N SER A 99 -4.02 -22.41 -6.80
CA SER A 99 -4.97 -23.41 -6.31
C SER A 99 -5.39 -24.40 -7.39
N LEU A 100 -5.70 -23.91 -8.60
CA LEU A 100 -6.09 -24.78 -9.72
C LEU A 100 -4.93 -25.68 -10.19
N LEU A 101 -3.70 -25.19 -10.12
CA LEU A 101 -2.51 -25.98 -10.43
C LEU A 101 -2.29 -27.11 -9.42
N GLU A 102 -2.46 -26.83 -8.12
CA GLU A 102 -2.41 -27.88 -7.09
C GLU A 102 -3.51 -28.93 -7.28
N ASP A 103 -4.75 -28.51 -7.59
CA ASP A 103 -5.84 -29.43 -7.90
C ASP A 103 -5.52 -30.30 -9.14
N LEU A 104 -4.91 -29.71 -10.18
CA LEU A 104 -4.47 -30.42 -11.38
C LEU A 104 -3.40 -31.47 -11.06
N LYS A 105 -2.44 -31.12 -10.20
CA LYS A 105 -1.39 -32.03 -9.73
C LYS A 105 -1.95 -33.21 -8.95
N ASN A 106 -2.94 -32.97 -8.09
CA ASN A 106 -3.56 -34.01 -7.28
C ASN A 106 -4.50 -34.94 -8.08
N SER A 107 -5.07 -34.44 -9.19
CA SER A 107 -6.02 -35.20 -10.02
C SER A 107 -5.41 -35.88 -11.25
N SER A 108 -4.19 -35.49 -11.65
CA SER A 108 -3.51 -36.04 -12.83
C SER A 108 -2.64 -37.24 -12.51
N THR A 109 -2.78 -38.32 -13.30
CA THR A 109 -1.96 -39.54 -13.17
C THR A 109 -0.64 -39.48 -13.95
N ASN A 110 -0.54 -38.61 -14.96
CA ASN A 110 0.64 -38.44 -15.82
C ASN A 110 0.94 -36.94 -16.03
N LEU A 111 1.19 -36.22 -14.94
CA LEU A 111 1.62 -34.82 -15.01
C LEU A 111 3.12 -34.74 -15.28
N ASP A 112 3.52 -33.89 -16.23
CA ASP A 112 4.92 -33.51 -16.39
C ASP A 112 5.30 -32.53 -15.28
N LEU A 113 5.99 -33.06 -14.26
CA LEU A 113 6.39 -32.29 -13.08
C LEU A 113 7.42 -31.21 -13.40
N GLU A 114 8.23 -31.38 -14.46
CA GLU A 114 9.23 -30.38 -14.83
C GLU A 114 8.56 -29.14 -15.44
N ILE A 115 7.55 -29.34 -16.30
CA ILE A 115 6.74 -28.24 -16.84
C ILE A 115 5.92 -27.59 -15.73
N PHE A 116 5.35 -28.39 -14.82
CA PHE A 116 4.59 -27.88 -13.68
C PHE A 116 5.42 -26.93 -12.81
N ASP A 117 6.62 -27.37 -12.40
CA ASP A 117 7.50 -26.58 -11.55
C ASP A 117 7.92 -25.28 -12.25
N LYS A 118 8.20 -25.32 -13.56
CA LYS A 118 8.48 -24.11 -14.37
C LYS A 118 7.32 -23.10 -14.35
N ILE A 119 6.07 -23.58 -14.48
CA ILE A 119 4.89 -22.71 -14.42
C ILE A 119 4.75 -22.08 -13.03
N VAL A 120 4.92 -22.86 -11.97
CA VAL A 120 4.85 -22.36 -10.59
C VAL A 120 5.96 -21.34 -10.32
N THR A 121 7.18 -21.58 -10.78
CA THR A 121 8.27 -20.61 -10.69
C THR A 121 7.94 -19.32 -11.42
N LEU A 122 7.44 -19.37 -12.67
CA LEU A 122 7.08 -18.17 -13.44
C LEU A 122 5.96 -17.35 -12.79
N ILE A 123 4.99 -17.99 -12.14
CA ILE A 123 3.89 -17.30 -11.44
C ILE A 123 4.40 -16.61 -10.16
N ASN A 124 5.38 -17.23 -9.50
CA ASN A 124 5.94 -16.73 -8.24
C ASN A 124 7.09 -15.75 -8.42
N ASP A 125 7.68 -15.65 -9.61
CA ASP A 125 8.70 -14.66 -9.94
C ASP A 125 8.05 -13.27 -9.96
N GLU A 126 8.09 -12.59 -8.82
CA GLU A 126 7.74 -11.18 -8.71
C GLU A 126 8.99 -10.36 -9.03
N GLU A 127 9.00 -9.67 -10.18
CA GLU A 127 9.75 -8.43 -10.25
C GLU A 127 9.11 -7.47 -9.25
N VAL A 128 9.73 -7.35 -8.07
CA VAL A 128 9.49 -6.26 -7.14
C VAL A 128 9.91 -4.97 -7.85
N GLN A 129 8.99 -4.37 -8.61
CA GLN A 129 9.13 -2.99 -9.07
C GLN A 129 8.82 -2.04 -7.91
N ASN A 130 9.56 -2.16 -6.80
CA ASN A 130 9.66 -1.11 -5.80
C ASN A 130 10.93 -0.32 -6.09
N GLY A 131 10.78 0.74 -6.89
CA GLY A 131 11.90 1.62 -7.21
C GLY A 131 11.60 2.65 -8.29
N ILE A 132 10.67 3.57 -8.03
CA ILE A 132 10.69 4.94 -8.58
C ILE A 132 10.37 5.93 -7.45
#